data_AF-A0ABD0RWP4-F1
#
_entry.id   AF-A0ABD0RWP4-F1
#
_cell.length_a   1.000
_cell.length_b   1.000
_cell.length_c   1.000
_cell.angle_alpha   90.00
_cell.angle_beta   90.00
_cell.angle_gamma   90.00
#
_symmetry.space_group_name_H-M   'P 1'
#
loop_
_entity.id
_entity.type
_entity.pdbx_description
1 polymer ?
#
loop_
_entity_poly.entity_id
_entity_poly.type
_entity_poly.pdbx_seq_one_letter_code
_entity_poly.pdbx_strand_id
1 'polypeptide(L)' 'VRGAPAIAIVGCLSLAVELRAGAGGDDLVSFIRDSLCHLTSARPTAVNMGRAARELMEFTENESMEKNTEQLRD' A
#
# COMPACT_ATOMS: atom_id res chain seq x y z
N VAL A 1 8.13 11.48 18.29
CA VAL A 1 8.05 10.84 16.96
C VAL A 1 8.41 11.84 15.86
N ARG A 2 9.70 11.97 15.52
CA ARG A 2 10.15 12.80 14.39
C ARG A 2 11.32 12.11 13.70
N GLY A 3 11.21 12.03 12.38
CA GLY A 3 12.10 11.30 11.49
C GLY A 3 11.28 10.71 10.34
N ALA A 4 11.74 10.95 9.11
CA ALA A 4 11.19 10.36 7.89
C ALA A 4 10.85 8.85 7.97
N PRO A 5 11.57 7.98 8.71
CA PRO A 5 11.18 6.57 8.85
C PRO A 5 9.88 6.33 9.64
N ALA A 6 9.55 7.14 10.65
CA ALA A 6 8.34 6.93 11.45
C ALA A 6 7.05 7.21 10.65
N ILE A 7 7.10 8.15 9.71
CA ILE A 7 5.95 8.52 8.85
C ILE A 7 5.64 7.39 7.86
N ALA A 8 6.68 6.76 7.29
CA ALA A 8 6.51 5.63 6.37
C ALA A 8 5.83 4.45 7.09
N ILE A 9 6.33 4.07 8.27
CA ILE A 9 5.79 2.96 9.06
C ILE A 9 4.31 3.20 9.43
N VAL A 10 3.96 4.41 9.87
CA VAL A 10 2.58 4.76 10.24
C VAL A 10 1.64 4.69 9.04
N GLY A 11 2.05 5.21 7.87
CA GLY A 11 1.23 5.13 6.65
C GLY A 11 0.94 3.69 6.22
N CYS A 12 1.97 2.82 6.24
CA CYS A 12 1.82 1.41 5.90
C CYS A 12 0.96 0.64 6.92
N LEU A 13 1.11 0.92 8.23
CA LEU A 13 0.29 0.30 9.26
C LEU A 13 -1.18 0.75 9.20
N SER A 14 -1.44 2.03 8.95
CA SER A 14 -2.80 2.54 8.77
C SER A 14 -3.52 1.83 7.62
N LEU A 15 -2.84 1.69 6.47
CA LEU A 15 -3.38 0.93 5.34
C LEU A 15 -3.62 -0.55 5.70
N ALA A 16 -2.67 -1.21 6.37
CA ALA A 16 -2.86 -2.59 6.81
C ALA A 16 -4.05 -2.78 7.78
N VAL A 17 -4.29 -1.79 8.65
CA VAL A 17 -5.45 -1.79 9.56
C VAL A 17 -6.76 -1.62 8.78
N GLU A 18 -6.80 -0.73 7.80
CA GLU A 18 -7.96 -0.52 6.94
C GLU A 18 -8.30 -1.78 6.13
N LEU A 19 -7.28 -2.41 5.51
CA LEU A 19 -7.43 -3.68 4.80
C LEU A 19 -7.95 -4.79 5.73
N ARG A 20 -7.41 -4.89 6.95
CA ARG A 20 -7.88 -5.87 7.95
C ARG A 20 -9.31 -5.59 8.42
N ALA A 21 -9.75 -4.34 8.39
CA ALA A 21 -11.12 -3.94 8.71
C ALA A 21 -12.10 -4.17 7.54
N GLY A 22 -11.62 -4.65 6.39
CA GLY A 22 -12.44 -4.92 5.20
C GLY A 22 -12.53 -3.77 4.21
N ALA A 23 -11.66 -2.76 4.32
CA ALA A 23 -11.56 -1.71 3.31
C ALA A 23 -10.96 -2.26 2.00
N GLY A 24 -11.39 -1.70 0.87
CA GLY A 24 -10.88 -2.04 -0.47
C GLY A 24 -11.87 -2.78 -1.37
N GLY A 25 -12.93 -3.37 -0.83
CA GLY A 25 -14.00 -3.99 -1.63
C GLY A 25 -13.47 -4.99 -2.66
N ASP A 26 -14.05 -4.97 -3.86
CA ASP A 26 -13.69 -5.88 -4.97
C ASP A 26 -12.37 -5.50 -5.68
N ASP A 27 -11.87 -4.27 -5.52
CA ASP A 27 -10.64 -3.79 -6.15
C ASP A 27 -9.63 -3.26 -5.12
N LEU A 28 -9.07 -4.22 -4.38
CA LEU A 28 -8.10 -3.99 -3.32
C LEU A 28 -6.83 -3.29 -3.83
N VAL A 29 -6.40 -3.61 -5.05
CA VAL A 29 -5.15 -3.09 -5.63
C VAL A 29 -5.31 -1.60 -5.93
N SER A 30 -6.42 -1.19 -6.55
CA SER A 30 -6.68 0.23 -6.79
C SER A 30 -6.85 1.02 -5.49
N PHE A 31 -7.52 0.45 -4.49
CA PHE A 31 -7.65 1.08 -3.17
C PHE A 31 -6.30 1.35 -2.51
N ILE A 32 -5.39 0.36 -2.53
CA ILE A 32 -4.03 0.49 -2.00
C ILE A 32 -3.25 1.56 -2.76
N ARG A 33 -3.33 1.55 -4.10
CA ARG A 33 -2.67 2.52 -4.98
C ARG A 33 -3.11 3.95 -4.68
N ASP A 34 -4.41 4.19 -4.59
CA ASP A 34 -4.97 5.51 -4.34
C ASP A 34 -4.59 6.02 -2.95
N SER A 35 -4.60 5.14 -1.94
CA SER A 35 -4.18 5.46 -0.58
C SER A 35 -2.71 5.87 -0.50
N LEU A 36 -1.82 5.13 -1.18
CA LEU A 36 -0.39 5.44 -1.23
C LEU A 36 -0.10 6.72 -2.03
N CYS A 37 -0.86 6.97 -3.11
CA CYS A 37 -0.79 8.21 -3.88
C CYS A 37 -1.24 9.42 -3.04
N HIS A 38 -2.33 9.28 -2.27
CA HIS A 38 -2.79 10.32 -1.35
C HIS A 38 -1.73 10.62 -0.27
N LEU A 39 -1.17 9.59 0.35
CA LEU A 39 -0.15 9.71 1.38
C LEU A 39 1.14 10.41 0.88
N THR A 40 1.59 10.08 -0.32
CA THR A 40 2.81 10.65 -0.92
C THR A 40 2.60 12.07 -1.45
N SER A 41 1.43 12.36 -2.04
CA SER A 41 1.07 13.71 -2.51
C SER A 41 0.85 14.70 -1.35
N ALA A 42 0.33 14.25 -0.20
CA ALA A 42 0.17 15.08 0.98
C ALA A 42 1.51 15.50 1.62
N ARG A 43 2.61 14.76 1.37
CA ARG A 43 3.93 14.99 1.97
C ARG A 43 5.06 14.72 0.96
N PRO A 44 5.20 15.53 -0.10
CA PRO A 44 6.11 15.23 -1.22
C PRO A 44 7.60 15.22 -0.84
N THR A 45 7.98 15.85 0.27
CA THR A 45 9.36 15.87 0.77
C THR A 45 9.71 14.66 1.65
N ALA A 46 8.74 13.81 1.98
CA ALA A 46 8.95 12.59 2.76
C ALA A 46 9.50 11.45 1.88
N VAL A 47 10.75 11.59 1.42
CA VAL A 47 11.38 10.65 0.46
C VAL A 47 11.32 9.18 0.89
N ASN A 48 11.41 8.89 2.19
CA ASN A 48 11.31 7.51 2.69
C ASN A 48 9.89 6.95 2.58
N MET A 49 8.86 7.81 2.67
CA MET A 49 7.47 7.43 2.47
C MET A 49 7.21 7.12 1.00
N GLY A 50 7.75 7.91 0.08
CA GLY A 50 7.70 7.63 -1.36
C GLY A 50 8.36 6.29 -1.71
N ARG A 51 9.52 5.99 -1.11
CA ARG A 51 10.19 4.68 -1.28
C ARG A 51 9.33 3.53 -0.75
N ALA A 52 8.84 3.63 0.48
CA ALA A 52 8.00 2.58 1.08
C ALA A 52 6.69 2.37 0.31
N ALA A 53 6.06 3.45 -0.18
CA ALA A 53 4.87 3.39 -1.02
C ALA A 53 5.14 2.63 -2.33
N ARG A 54 6.31 2.87 -2.95
CA ARG A 54 6.70 2.14 -4.16
C ARG A 54 6.92 0.65 -3.89
N GLU A 55 7.68 0.32 -2.85
CA GLU A 55 7.93 -1.08 -2.45
C GLU A 55 6.62 -1.83 -2.14
N LEU A 56 5.66 -1.17 -1.48
CA LEU A 56 4.34 -1.75 -1.22
C LEU A 56 3.47 -1.90 -2.47
N MET A 57 3.52 -0.97 -3.41
CA MET A 57 2.82 -1.12 -4.69
C MET A 57 3.36 -2.32 -5.47
N GLU A 58 4.69 -2.45 -5.56
CA GLU A 58 5.32 -3.60 -6.21
C GLU A 58 4.92 -4.91 -5.53
N PHE A 59 4.92 -4.97 -4.19
CA PHE A 59 4.45 -6.15 -3.45
C PHE A 59 2.98 -6.48 -3.73
N THR A 60 2.10 -5.48 -3.68
CA THR A 60 0.65 -5.65 -3.88
C THR A 60 0.32 -6.15 -5.28
N GLU A 61 0.96 -5.58 -6.30
CA GLU A 61 0.80 -6.01 -7.69
C GLU A 61 1.27 -7.47 -7.86
N ASN A 62 2.43 -7.83 -7.32
CA ASN A 62 2.95 -9.21 -7.39
C ASN A 62 1.98 -10.22 -6.73
N GLU A 63 1.53 -9.95 -5.51
CA GLU A 63 0.56 -10.80 -4.79
C GLU A 63 -0.77 -10.92 -5.55
N SER A 64 -1.23 -9.86 -6.20
CA SER A 64 -2.46 -9.88 -7.01
C SER A 64 -2.31 -10.79 -8.24
N MET A 65 -1.13 -10.78 -8.88
CA MET A 65 -0.83 -11.63 -10.05
C MET A 65 -0.68 -13.10 -9.64
N GLU A 66 -0.09 -13.38 -8.47
CA GLU A 66 0.06 -14.73 -7.94
C GLU A 66 -1.29 -15.35 -7.59
N LYS A 67 -2.17 -14.62 -6.88
CA LYS A 67 -3.55 -15.07 -6.61
C LYS A 67 -4.36 -15.36 -7.88
N ASN A 68 -4.21 -14.51 -8.91
CA ASN A 68 -4.90 -14.72 -10.17
C ASN A 68 -4.41 -15.99 -10.89
N THR A 69 -3.12 -16.31 -10.75
CA THR A 69 -2.51 -17.52 -11.32
C THR A 69 -2.92 -18.80 -10.57
N GLU A 70 -3.10 -18.71 -9.25
CA GLU A 70 -3.62 -19.82 -8.43
C GLU A 70 -5.10 -20.07 -8.70
N GLN A 71 -5.94 -19.02 -8.81
CA GLN A 71 -7.35 -19.14 -9.17
C GLN A 71 -7.60 -19.71 -10.58
N LEU A 72 -6.65 -19.60 -11.50
CA LEU A 72 -6.71 -20.20 -12.84
C LEU A 72 -6.29 -21.68 -12.85
N ARG A 73 -5.72 -22.20 -11.74
CA ARG A 73 -5.24 -23.58 -11.61
C ARG A 73 -6.18 -24.49 -10.83
N ASP A 74 -7.13 -23.91 -10.09
CA ASP A 74 -8.27 -24.60 -9.46
C ASP A 74 -9.48 -24.68 -10.41
#